data_AF-A0A1S2E912-F1
#
_entry.id   AF-A0A1S2E912-F1
#
_cell.length_a   1.000
_cell.length_b   1.000
_cell.length_c   1.000
_cell.angle_alpha   90.00
_cell.angle_beta   90.00
_cell.angle_gamma   90.00
#
_symmetry.space_group_name_H-M   'P 1'
#
loop_
_entity.id
_entity.type
_entity.pdbx_description
1 polymer ?
#
loop_
_entity_poly.entity_id
_entity_poly.type
_entity_poly.pdbx_seq_one_letter_code
_entity_poly.pdbx_strand_id
1 'polypeptide(L)'
;MEVEGQTIRAIWDALQRPEPSDRPVPVSLATRIAETGWALTADIEDLLLMLDRRSDPPAVIDIEKFTAALNLPFRAVFSRPKHRLDDGFGHSMLSAIDAAAFCIFIERLGFRIDLTTLCARLKGAIPPVSHLSEDEISVLFYDQNRHRMPPVTLSAPHRPWRGMRTMRHKTGSGCRLEYVIDDNGEPLWLKIVAPKYRKRPETQSVTCPDCGMLYVKGLRTDEQVHRSFHRKRFAIIDPKPNRQFADALSRDLDAPWVDASSPKWKRKAVYDRALEFKRELSYDFVQWQTDPDHDSEAVGFLFSDDEDRIVGACAFRPQPAGRGDNPWRLDWIWMCPDARRRGLLGRQWDRFRQRFGVFDIEPPISEAMQAFLRKRGCAGLIR
;
A
#
# COMPACT_ATOMS: atom_id res chain seq x y z
N MET A 1 23.66 -12.41 -7.05
CA MET A 1 24.45 -13.04 -5.98
C MET A 1 25.81 -13.38 -6.57
N GLU A 2 26.89 -12.99 -5.91
CA GLU A 2 28.24 -13.34 -6.36
C GLU A 2 28.59 -14.75 -5.86
N VAL A 3 29.13 -15.60 -6.73
CA VAL A 3 29.56 -16.98 -6.43
C VAL A 3 30.74 -17.36 -7.33
N GLU A 4 31.55 -18.33 -6.91
CA GLU A 4 32.69 -18.80 -7.70
C GLU A 4 32.26 -19.27 -9.11
N GLY A 5 33.07 -18.99 -10.13
CA GLY A 5 32.78 -19.38 -11.51
C GLY A 5 32.55 -20.89 -11.67
N GLN A 6 33.33 -21.71 -10.96
CA GLN A 6 33.17 -23.17 -10.95
C GLN A 6 31.77 -23.61 -10.49
N THR A 7 31.22 -22.97 -9.45
CA THR A 7 29.84 -23.19 -8.98
C THR A 7 28.82 -22.83 -10.06
N ILE A 8 29.01 -21.71 -10.78
CA ILE A 8 28.13 -21.32 -11.89
C ILE A 8 28.13 -22.39 -12.98
N ARG A 9 29.32 -22.88 -13.37
CA ARG A 9 29.47 -23.94 -14.37
C ARG A 9 28.80 -25.25 -13.89
N ALA A 10 29.03 -25.64 -12.65
CA ALA A 10 28.42 -26.84 -12.05
C ALA A 10 26.88 -26.78 -12.08
N ILE A 11 26.29 -25.64 -11.73
CA ILE A 11 24.83 -25.43 -11.80
C ILE A 11 24.33 -25.49 -13.24
N TRP A 12 25.02 -24.83 -14.18
CA TRP A 12 24.67 -24.89 -15.60
C TRP A 12 24.68 -26.33 -16.15
N ASP A 13 25.72 -27.10 -15.83
CA ASP A 13 25.85 -28.49 -16.27
C ASP A 13 24.81 -29.41 -15.60
N ALA A 14 24.52 -29.18 -14.32
CA ALA A 14 23.48 -29.89 -13.60
C ALA A 14 22.09 -29.66 -14.23
N LEU A 15 21.74 -28.42 -14.57
CA LEU A 15 20.44 -28.06 -15.12
C LEU A 15 20.19 -28.57 -16.55
N GLN A 16 21.24 -28.99 -17.26
CA GLN A 16 21.13 -29.66 -18.57
C GLN A 16 20.72 -31.13 -18.47
N ARG A 17 20.86 -31.76 -17.29
CA ARG A 17 20.48 -33.16 -17.08
C ARG A 17 18.95 -33.30 -17.01
N PRO A 18 18.39 -34.48 -17.36
CA PRO A 18 16.96 -34.74 -17.29
C PRO A 18 16.35 -34.36 -15.95
N GLU A 19 15.20 -33.68 -15.98
CA GLU A 19 14.52 -33.26 -14.75
C GLU A 19 13.90 -34.46 -14.02
N PRO A 20 13.94 -34.48 -12.67
CA PRO A 20 13.16 -35.42 -11.89
C PRO A 20 11.66 -35.06 -11.96
N SER A 21 10.81 -36.01 -11.55
CA SER A 21 9.37 -35.78 -11.39
C SER A 21 9.10 -34.74 -10.30
N ASP A 22 8.14 -33.84 -10.51
CA ASP A 22 7.66 -32.92 -9.48
C ASP A 22 7.04 -33.71 -8.32
N ARG A 23 7.58 -33.55 -7.12
CA ARG A 23 7.02 -34.15 -5.90
C ARG A 23 7.18 -33.16 -4.75
N PRO A 24 6.14 -32.95 -3.94
CA PRO A 24 6.25 -32.12 -2.75
C PRO A 24 7.11 -32.80 -1.69
N VAL A 25 7.67 -31.99 -0.78
CA VAL A 25 8.32 -32.48 0.45
C VAL A 25 7.40 -33.48 1.18
N PRO A 26 7.93 -34.64 1.62
CA PRO A 26 7.15 -35.59 2.40
C PRO A 26 6.54 -34.96 3.65
N VAL A 27 5.27 -35.30 3.93
CA VAL A 27 4.51 -34.72 5.04
C VAL A 27 5.21 -34.92 6.37
N SER A 28 5.81 -36.09 6.62
CA SER A 28 6.53 -36.40 7.86
C SER A 28 7.71 -35.48 8.09
N LEU A 29 8.52 -35.25 7.05
CA LEU A 29 9.69 -34.37 7.09
C LEU A 29 9.27 -32.91 7.26
N ALA A 30 8.28 -32.46 6.50
CA ALA A 30 7.72 -31.11 6.62
C ALA A 30 7.12 -30.85 8.01
N THR A 31 6.48 -31.85 8.61
CA THR A 31 5.93 -31.77 9.97
C THR A 31 7.05 -31.65 10.99
N ARG A 32 8.07 -32.51 10.90
CA ARG A 32 9.23 -32.48 11.81
C ARG A 32 9.91 -31.11 11.82
N ILE A 33 10.25 -30.57 10.65
CA ILE A 33 10.93 -29.27 10.53
C ILE A 33 10.04 -28.13 11.06
N ALA A 34 8.74 -28.16 10.77
CA ALA A 34 7.82 -27.12 11.24
C ALA A 34 7.59 -27.17 12.76
N GLU A 35 7.51 -28.36 13.36
CA GLU A 35 7.29 -28.54 14.80
C GLU A 35 8.54 -28.23 15.63
N THR A 36 9.73 -28.62 15.15
CA THR A 36 10.99 -28.27 15.81
C THR A 36 11.31 -26.79 15.65
N GLY A 37 10.88 -26.16 14.55
CA GLY A 37 11.26 -24.80 14.18
C GLY A 37 12.71 -24.69 13.69
N TRP A 38 13.40 -25.82 13.47
CA TRP A 38 14.81 -25.89 13.12
C TRP A 38 15.11 -27.03 12.14
N ALA A 39 16.11 -26.83 11.28
CA ALA A 39 16.62 -27.84 10.35
C ALA A 39 18.15 -27.95 10.45
N LEU A 40 18.66 -29.19 10.49
CA LEU A 40 20.09 -29.48 10.37
C LEU A 40 20.54 -29.35 8.91
N THR A 41 21.85 -29.18 8.69
CA THR A 41 22.44 -29.26 7.34
C THR A 41 22.08 -30.58 6.65
N ALA A 42 22.15 -31.70 7.37
CA ALA A 42 21.75 -33.01 6.87
C ALA A 42 20.27 -33.08 6.44
N ASP A 43 19.36 -32.40 7.17
CA ASP A 43 17.95 -32.34 6.78
C ASP A 43 17.78 -31.61 5.43
N ILE A 44 18.59 -30.58 5.20
CA ILE A 44 18.58 -29.79 3.97
C ILE A 44 19.22 -30.58 2.82
N GLU A 45 20.35 -31.27 3.06
CA GLU A 45 20.98 -32.17 2.08
C GLU A 45 20.01 -33.25 1.63
N ASP A 46 19.34 -33.92 2.57
CA ASP A 46 18.33 -34.93 2.29
C ASP A 46 17.17 -34.35 1.48
N LEU A 47 16.69 -33.15 1.81
CA LEU A 47 15.65 -32.46 1.03
C LEU A 47 16.11 -32.21 -0.41
N LEU A 48 17.30 -31.65 -0.59
CA LEU A 48 17.85 -31.33 -1.90
C LEU A 48 18.02 -32.59 -2.76
N LEU A 49 18.65 -33.64 -2.21
CA LEU A 49 18.89 -34.90 -2.92
C LEU A 49 17.60 -35.69 -3.20
N MET A 50 16.63 -35.64 -2.29
CA MET A 50 15.36 -36.33 -2.46
C MET A 50 14.50 -35.70 -3.56
N LEU A 51 14.47 -34.37 -3.62
CA LEU A 51 13.63 -33.61 -4.55
C LEU A 51 14.30 -33.44 -5.91
N ASP A 52 15.59 -33.09 -5.92
CA ASP A 52 16.36 -32.94 -7.15
C ASP A 52 17.84 -33.29 -6.97
N ARG A 53 18.20 -34.55 -7.26
CA ARG A 53 19.57 -35.07 -7.21
C ARG A 53 20.59 -34.27 -8.02
N ARG A 54 20.16 -33.42 -8.96
CA ARG A 54 21.07 -32.56 -9.73
C ARG A 54 21.69 -31.46 -8.87
N SER A 55 21.10 -31.14 -7.71
CA SER A 55 21.61 -30.15 -6.76
C SER A 55 22.80 -30.64 -5.92
N ASP A 56 23.09 -31.95 -5.97
CA ASP A 56 24.20 -32.69 -5.32
C ASP A 56 25.14 -31.84 -4.44
N PRO A 57 24.82 -31.68 -3.15
CA PRO A 57 25.68 -30.96 -2.21
C PRO A 57 26.95 -31.75 -1.84
N PRO A 58 28.10 -31.09 -1.63
CA PRO A 58 28.38 -29.67 -1.89
C PRO A 58 28.82 -29.40 -3.34
N ALA A 59 28.89 -30.42 -4.20
CA ALA A 59 29.49 -30.36 -5.53
C ALA A 59 28.81 -29.35 -6.47
N VAL A 60 27.48 -29.20 -6.37
CA VAL A 60 26.72 -28.23 -7.15
C VAL A 60 26.19 -27.12 -6.25
N ILE A 61 25.58 -27.46 -5.11
CA ILE A 61 25.07 -26.52 -4.12
C ILE A 61 25.80 -26.73 -2.79
N ASP A 62 26.75 -25.85 -2.50
CA ASP A 62 27.39 -25.75 -1.19
C ASP A 62 26.45 -25.00 -0.23
N ILE A 63 25.80 -25.73 0.68
CA ILE A 63 24.78 -25.18 1.58
C ILE A 63 25.37 -24.05 2.44
N GLU A 64 26.55 -24.24 3.01
CA GLU A 64 27.16 -23.25 3.90
C GLU A 64 27.50 -21.97 3.13
N LYS A 65 28.13 -22.08 1.95
CA LYS A 65 28.46 -20.89 1.13
C LYS A 65 27.21 -20.14 0.68
N PHE A 66 26.16 -20.85 0.23
CA PHE A 66 24.94 -20.19 -0.25
C PHE A 66 24.15 -19.56 0.89
N THR A 67 24.00 -20.23 2.02
CA THR A 67 23.31 -19.67 3.20
C THR A 67 24.02 -18.42 3.71
N ALA A 68 25.36 -18.42 3.76
CA ALA A 68 26.15 -17.23 4.07
C ALA A 68 25.90 -16.09 3.05
N ALA A 69 25.92 -16.38 1.75
CA ALA A 69 25.66 -15.39 0.70
C ALA A 69 24.22 -14.81 0.72
N LEU A 70 23.28 -15.57 1.26
CA LEU A 70 21.87 -15.17 1.45
C LEU A 70 21.61 -14.54 2.83
N ASN A 71 22.63 -14.42 3.69
CA ASN A 71 22.50 -13.98 5.08
C ASN A 71 21.51 -14.81 5.92
N LEU A 72 21.52 -16.13 5.72
CA LEU A 72 20.72 -17.10 6.48
C LEU A 72 21.61 -17.72 7.56
N PRO A 73 21.53 -17.27 8.83
CA PRO A 73 22.52 -17.61 9.83
C PRO A 73 22.23 -18.97 10.47
N PHE A 74 23.21 -19.88 10.41
CA PHE A 74 23.24 -21.02 11.32
C PHE A 74 23.38 -20.54 12.77
N ARG A 75 22.59 -21.12 13.67
CA ARG A 75 22.58 -20.78 15.10
C ARG A 75 22.93 -22.00 15.94
N ALA A 76 23.60 -21.75 17.06
CA ALA A 76 23.75 -22.74 18.11
C ALA A 76 22.41 -22.94 18.82
N VAL A 77 21.82 -24.12 18.63
CA VAL A 77 20.52 -24.51 19.18
C VAL A 77 20.73 -25.70 20.11
N PHE A 78 20.11 -25.66 21.28
CA PHE A 78 20.29 -26.69 22.29
C PHE A 78 19.00 -27.47 22.48
N SER A 79 19.13 -28.78 22.68
CA SER A 79 18.00 -29.59 23.14
C SER A 79 17.48 -29.03 24.45
N ARG A 80 16.15 -28.97 24.61
CA ARG A 80 15.53 -28.46 25.84
C ARG A 80 15.98 -29.31 27.04
N PRO A 81 16.70 -28.74 28.03
CA PRO A 81 17.12 -29.48 29.21
C PRO A 81 15.91 -30.00 30.00
N LYS A 82 15.97 -31.22 30.53
CA LYS A 82 14.89 -31.79 31.36
C LYS A 82 15.04 -31.36 32.83
N HIS A 83 16.27 -31.20 33.28
CA HIS A 83 16.63 -30.75 34.62
C HIS A 83 17.62 -29.58 34.56
N ARG A 84 17.68 -28.80 35.64
CA ARG A 84 18.50 -27.57 35.74
C ARG A 84 20.01 -27.81 35.55
N LEU A 85 20.48 -29.00 35.90
CA LEU A 85 21.90 -29.37 35.88
C LEU A 85 22.26 -30.23 34.67
N ASP A 86 21.33 -30.44 33.74
CA ASP A 86 21.63 -31.16 32.51
C ASP A 86 22.50 -30.29 31.61
N ASP A 87 23.57 -30.87 31.07
CA ASP A 87 24.35 -30.23 30.03
C ASP A 87 23.52 -30.12 28.74
N GLY A 88 23.51 -28.93 28.13
CA GLY A 88 22.84 -28.70 26.87
C GLY A 88 23.64 -29.30 25.72
N PHE A 89 23.11 -30.32 25.05
CA PHE A 89 23.68 -30.79 23.78
C PHE A 89 23.31 -29.82 22.66
N GLY A 90 24.31 -29.15 22.10
CA GLY A 90 24.17 -28.11 21.09
C GLY A 90 24.33 -28.63 19.65
N HIS A 91 23.57 -28.05 18.74
CA HIS A 91 23.62 -28.28 17.30
C HIS A 91 23.77 -26.95 16.57
N SER A 92 24.38 -26.98 15.38
CA SER A 92 24.34 -25.86 14.45
C SER A 92 23.16 -26.06 13.49
N MET A 93 22.16 -25.19 13.52
CA MET A 93 20.91 -25.36 12.76
C MET A 93 20.43 -24.05 12.13
N LEU A 94 19.71 -24.14 11.02
CA LEU A 94 18.93 -23.04 10.48
C LEU A 94 17.52 -23.04 11.09
N SER A 95 16.93 -21.86 11.25
CA SER A 95 15.50 -21.79 11.57
C SER A 95 14.70 -22.43 10.43
N ALA A 96 13.53 -22.98 10.73
CA ALA A 96 12.70 -23.62 9.72
C ALA A 96 12.28 -22.65 8.59
N ILE A 97 12.11 -21.36 8.92
CA ILE A 97 11.84 -20.29 7.94
C ILE A 97 13.05 -20.09 7.04
N ASP A 98 14.25 -19.96 7.60
CA ASP A 98 15.49 -19.75 6.83
C ASP A 98 15.80 -20.96 5.94
N ALA A 99 15.60 -22.18 6.45
CA ALA A 99 15.77 -23.41 5.67
C ALA A 99 14.78 -23.48 4.50
N ALA A 100 13.52 -23.08 4.71
CA ALA A 100 12.54 -22.99 3.64
C ALA A 100 12.92 -21.90 2.63
N ALA A 101 13.33 -20.71 3.07
CA ALA A 101 13.77 -19.62 2.20
C ALA A 101 14.99 -20.01 1.35
N PHE A 102 15.97 -20.71 1.94
CA PHE A 102 17.07 -21.31 1.21
C PHE A 102 16.57 -22.26 0.11
N CYS A 103 15.71 -23.22 0.44
CA CYS A 103 15.18 -24.16 -0.54
C CYS A 103 14.34 -23.47 -1.64
N ILE A 104 13.59 -22.42 -1.31
CA ILE A 104 12.88 -21.56 -2.30
C ILE A 104 13.90 -20.92 -3.25
N PHE A 105 15.02 -20.42 -2.72
CA PHE A 105 16.08 -19.86 -3.54
C PHE A 105 16.68 -20.91 -4.48
N ILE A 106 16.94 -22.13 -4.02
CA ILE A 106 17.42 -23.22 -4.88
C ILE A 106 16.37 -23.59 -5.96
N GLU A 107 15.07 -23.60 -5.65
CA GLU A 107 14.02 -23.76 -6.67
C GLU A 107 14.11 -22.65 -7.74
N ARG A 108 14.38 -21.40 -7.32
CA ARG A 108 14.54 -20.26 -8.25
C ARG A 108 15.76 -20.40 -9.16
N LEU A 109 16.75 -21.21 -8.81
CA LEU A 109 17.87 -21.56 -9.69
C LEU A 109 17.47 -22.57 -10.78
N GLY A 110 16.26 -23.13 -10.72
CA GLY A 110 15.72 -24.05 -11.73
C GLY A 110 15.71 -25.52 -11.31
N PHE A 111 16.12 -25.83 -10.08
CA PHE A 111 15.96 -27.17 -9.50
C PHE A 111 14.50 -27.44 -9.13
N ARG A 112 14.11 -28.71 -9.15
CA ARG A 112 12.75 -29.16 -8.86
C ARG A 112 12.58 -29.38 -7.36
N ILE A 113 12.27 -28.30 -6.65
CA ILE A 113 12.08 -28.32 -5.20
C ILE A 113 10.67 -27.79 -4.92
N ASP A 114 9.72 -28.68 -4.63
CA ASP A 114 8.35 -28.30 -4.30
C ASP A 114 8.16 -28.24 -2.78
N LEU A 115 8.08 -27.02 -2.25
CA LEU A 115 7.95 -26.75 -0.82
C LEU A 115 6.51 -26.49 -0.38
N THR A 116 5.50 -26.71 -1.23
CA THR A 116 4.11 -26.36 -0.93
C THR A 116 3.66 -26.93 0.42
N THR A 117 4.01 -28.19 0.72
CA THR A 117 3.67 -28.83 2.00
C THR A 117 4.38 -28.20 3.21
N LEU A 118 5.66 -27.84 3.09
CA LEU A 118 6.43 -27.22 4.18
C LEU A 118 5.98 -25.77 4.42
N CYS A 119 5.88 -24.96 3.36
CA CYS A 119 5.47 -23.56 3.46
C CYS A 119 4.05 -23.41 4.00
N ALA A 120 3.12 -24.30 3.64
CA ALA A 120 1.76 -24.29 4.20
C ALA A 120 1.74 -24.50 5.72
N ARG A 121 2.64 -25.34 6.26
CA ARG A 121 2.78 -25.57 7.71
C ARG A 121 3.43 -24.38 8.41
N LEU A 122 4.54 -23.88 7.85
CA LEU A 122 5.27 -22.73 8.41
C LEU A 122 4.42 -21.46 8.40
N LYS A 123 3.58 -21.27 7.39
CA LYS A 123 2.62 -20.16 7.35
C LYS A 123 1.72 -20.08 8.58
N GLY A 124 1.34 -21.22 9.15
CA GLY A 124 0.56 -21.26 10.40
C GLY A 124 1.36 -20.89 11.65
N ALA A 125 2.69 -21.00 11.59
CA ALA A 125 3.61 -20.68 12.68
C ALA A 125 4.12 -19.23 12.66
N ILE A 126 4.02 -18.53 11.51
CA ILE A 126 4.38 -17.11 11.41
C ILE A 126 3.36 -16.27 12.21
N PRO A 127 3.79 -15.49 13.21
CA PRO A 127 2.87 -14.73 14.04
C PRO A 127 2.23 -13.56 13.25
N PRO A 128 1.00 -13.13 13.59
CA PRO A 128 0.31 -12.02 12.94
C PRO A 128 0.86 -10.65 13.40
N VAL A 129 2.14 -10.41 13.17
CA VAL A 129 2.84 -9.16 13.51
C VAL A 129 2.80 -8.17 12.34
N SER A 130 3.02 -6.89 12.64
CA SER A 130 2.99 -5.81 11.63
C SER A 130 4.24 -5.78 10.74
N HIS A 131 5.33 -6.42 11.15
CA HIS A 131 6.61 -6.43 10.46
C HIS A 131 7.08 -7.86 10.29
N LEU A 132 7.45 -8.23 9.06
CA LEU A 132 7.95 -9.56 8.69
C LEU A 132 9.29 -9.41 7.95
N SER A 133 10.16 -10.41 8.06
CA SER A 133 11.38 -10.51 7.26
C SER A 133 11.08 -10.88 5.80
N GLU A 134 12.06 -10.71 4.90
CA GLU A 134 11.92 -11.15 3.49
C GLU A 134 11.71 -12.66 3.38
N ASP A 135 12.34 -13.44 4.26
CA ASP A 135 12.21 -14.90 4.32
C ASP A 135 10.81 -15.33 4.77
N GLU A 136 10.26 -14.66 5.80
CA GLU A 136 8.89 -14.87 6.24
C GLU A 136 7.88 -14.52 5.14
N ILE A 137 8.09 -13.42 4.42
CA ILE A 137 7.26 -13.02 3.27
C ILE A 137 7.35 -14.06 2.14
N SER A 138 8.55 -14.57 1.86
CA SER A 138 8.79 -15.58 0.83
C SER A 138 8.05 -16.89 1.14
N VAL A 139 8.08 -17.34 2.40
CA VAL A 139 7.33 -18.51 2.88
C VAL A 139 5.82 -18.23 2.86
N LEU A 140 5.37 -17.08 3.35
CA LEU A 140 3.96 -16.71 3.48
C LEU A 140 3.22 -16.71 2.13
N PHE A 141 3.91 -16.28 1.07
CA PHE A 141 3.36 -16.15 -0.28
C PHE A 141 3.92 -17.15 -1.29
N TYR A 142 4.56 -18.23 -0.83
CA TYR A 142 5.21 -19.21 -1.69
C TYR A 142 4.28 -19.72 -2.79
N ASP A 143 3.11 -20.27 -2.46
CA ASP A 143 2.19 -20.85 -3.45
C ASP A 143 1.69 -19.83 -4.48
N GLN A 144 1.47 -18.57 -4.07
CA GLN A 144 1.01 -17.51 -4.98
C GLN A 144 2.13 -17.03 -5.92
N ASN A 145 3.38 -17.09 -5.45
CA ASN A 145 4.55 -16.58 -6.15
C ASN A 145 5.36 -17.67 -6.89
N ARG A 146 5.13 -18.95 -6.60
CA ARG A 146 5.84 -20.08 -7.22
C ARG A 146 5.80 -19.94 -8.74
N HIS A 147 6.97 -20.05 -9.37
CA HIS A 147 7.21 -19.85 -10.81
C HIS A 147 6.95 -18.44 -11.38
N ARG A 148 6.59 -17.45 -10.54
CA ARG A 148 6.34 -16.04 -10.93
C ARG A 148 7.35 -15.07 -10.33
N MET A 149 8.32 -15.57 -9.55
CA MET A 149 9.33 -14.76 -8.88
C MET A 149 10.30 -14.08 -9.87
N PRO A 150 10.91 -12.94 -9.47
CA PRO A 150 11.91 -12.25 -10.27
C PRO A 150 13.12 -13.13 -10.64
N PRO A 151 13.79 -12.83 -11.77
CA PRO A 151 15.00 -13.54 -12.18
C PRO A 151 16.07 -13.56 -11.10
N VAL A 152 16.82 -14.66 -11.03
CA VAL A 152 18.03 -14.77 -10.22
C VAL A 152 19.23 -14.69 -11.14
N THR A 153 20.22 -13.88 -10.78
CA THR A 153 21.51 -13.83 -11.47
C THR A 153 22.62 -14.23 -10.50
N LEU A 154 23.35 -15.28 -10.84
CA LEU A 154 24.60 -15.69 -10.23
C LEU A 154 25.74 -15.09 -11.05
N SER A 155 26.62 -14.31 -10.44
CA SER A 155 27.74 -13.65 -11.12
C SER A 155 29.06 -14.12 -10.54
N ALA A 156 30.06 -14.34 -11.39
CA ALA A 156 31.42 -14.57 -10.94
C ALA A 156 32.03 -13.28 -10.37
N PRO A 157 32.99 -13.37 -9.43
CA PRO A 157 33.71 -12.21 -8.94
C PRO A 157 34.33 -11.39 -10.08
N HIS A 158 34.40 -10.08 -9.89
CA HIS A 158 34.93 -9.19 -10.92
C HIS A 158 36.38 -9.54 -11.28
N ARG A 159 36.63 -9.69 -12.58
CA ARG A 159 37.96 -9.90 -13.17
C ARG A 159 38.00 -9.29 -14.58
N PRO A 160 39.17 -9.06 -15.19
CA PRO A 160 39.24 -8.72 -16.60
C PRO A 160 38.78 -9.90 -17.48
N TRP A 161 37.94 -9.64 -18.49
CA TRP A 161 37.54 -10.65 -19.49
C TRP A 161 37.59 -10.08 -20.90
N ARG A 162 37.61 -10.98 -21.90
CA ARG A 162 37.52 -10.65 -23.33
C ARG A 162 36.41 -11.47 -23.98
N GLY A 163 35.70 -10.80 -24.88
CA GLY A 163 34.57 -11.37 -25.59
C GLY A 163 33.43 -11.81 -24.66
N MET A 164 32.35 -12.28 -25.27
CA MET A 164 31.18 -12.76 -24.56
C MET A 164 30.44 -13.76 -25.43
N ARG A 165 30.31 -14.99 -24.95
CA ARG A 165 29.50 -16.02 -25.59
C ARG A 165 28.34 -16.39 -24.69
N THR A 166 27.12 -16.27 -25.23
CA THR A 166 25.87 -16.57 -24.53
C THR A 166 25.29 -17.90 -24.99
N MET A 167 25.03 -18.78 -24.03
CA MET A 167 24.28 -20.03 -24.21
C MET A 167 22.90 -19.88 -23.56
N ARG A 168 21.88 -20.44 -24.20
CA ARG A 168 20.51 -20.40 -23.70
C ARG A 168 19.95 -21.80 -23.62
N HIS A 169 19.25 -22.10 -22.54
CA HIS A 169 18.56 -23.36 -22.34
C HIS A 169 17.20 -23.12 -21.71
N LYS A 170 16.22 -23.95 -22.06
CA LYS A 170 14.90 -23.95 -21.43
C LYS A 170 14.70 -25.31 -20.79
N THR A 171 14.52 -25.32 -19.48
CA THR A 171 14.32 -26.53 -18.69
C THR A 171 12.93 -27.13 -19.01
N GLY A 172 12.70 -28.41 -18.67
CA GLY A 172 11.40 -29.08 -18.83
C GLY A 172 10.27 -28.40 -18.05
N SER A 173 10.58 -27.86 -16.88
CA SER A 173 9.73 -27.03 -16.02
C SER A 173 9.44 -25.64 -16.59
N GLY A 174 10.13 -25.25 -17.66
CA GLY A 174 9.92 -24.00 -18.39
C GLY A 174 10.73 -22.81 -17.90
N CYS A 175 11.68 -23.01 -16.98
CA CYS A 175 12.65 -21.98 -16.61
C CYS A 175 13.55 -21.66 -17.80
N ARG A 176 13.83 -20.38 -18.01
CA ARG A 176 14.73 -19.91 -19.08
C ARG A 176 16.07 -19.56 -18.47
N LEU A 177 17.12 -20.17 -18.98
CA LEU A 177 18.51 -19.99 -18.54
C LEU A 177 19.28 -19.22 -19.60
N GLU A 178 20.10 -18.27 -19.14
CA GLU A 178 21.07 -17.54 -19.94
C GLU A 178 22.42 -17.64 -19.24
N TYR A 179 23.31 -18.43 -19.82
CA TYR A 179 24.65 -18.69 -19.31
C TYR A 179 25.67 -17.96 -20.18
N VAL A 180 26.56 -17.23 -19.53
CA VAL A 180 27.52 -16.37 -20.22
C VAL A 180 28.93 -16.70 -19.75
N ILE A 181 29.81 -16.88 -20.74
CA ILE A 181 31.23 -17.16 -20.56
C ILE A 181 32.07 -16.17 -21.37
N ASP A 182 33.32 -16.00 -20.99
CA ASP A 182 34.32 -15.28 -21.77
C ASP A 182 34.92 -16.15 -22.89
N ASP A 183 35.84 -15.59 -23.68
CA ASP A 183 36.53 -16.29 -24.77
C ASP A 183 37.43 -17.43 -24.27
N ASN A 184 37.86 -17.41 -23.00
CA ASN A 184 38.63 -18.49 -22.37
C ASN A 184 37.73 -19.62 -21.86
N GLY A 185 36.40 -19.49 -22.01
CA GLY A 185 35.42 -20.44 -21.50
C GLY A 185 35.09 -20.27 -20.03
N GLU A 186 35.60 -19.22 -19.38
CA GLU A 186 35.41 -18.98 -17.96
C GLU A 186 34.06 -18.28 -17.68
N PRO A 187 33.32 -18.71 -16.64
CA PRO A 187 31.97 -18.20 -16.37
C PRO A 187 31.97 -16.73 -15.97
N LEU A 188 31.04 -15.96 -16.54
CA LEU A 188 30.76 -14.58 -16.16
C LEU A 188 29.50 -14.51 -15.32
N TRP A 189 28.37 -15.02 -15.82
CA TRP A 189 27.14 -15.13 -15.03
C TRP A 189 26.18 -16.20 -15.58
N LEU A 190 25.27 -16.62 -14.72
CA LEU A 190 24.10 -17.41 -15.06
C LEU A 190 22.85 -16.68 -14.59
N LYS A 191 21.94 -16.40 -15.52
CA LYS A 191 20.65 -15.78 -15.24
C LYS A 191 19.53 -16.80 -15.45
N ILE A 192 18.69 -16.94 -14.44
CA ILE A 192 17.55 -17.86 -14.42
C ILE A 192 16.27 -17.05 -14.34
N VAL A 193 15.34 -17.29 -15.27
CA VAL A 193 14.04 -16.62 -15.33
C VAL A 193 12.93 -17.65 -15.15
N ALA A 194 12.10 -17.43 -14.13
CA ALA A 194 10.98 -18.32 -13.82
C ALA A 194 9.95 -18.39 -14.98
N PRO A 195 9.23 -19.53 -15.14
CA PRO A 195 8.43 -19.80 -16.34
C PRO A 195 7.29 -18.80 -16.53
N LYS A 196 6.65 -18.37 -15.44
CA LYS A 196 5.49 -17.48 -15.43
C LYS A 196 5.87 -16.05 -15.05
N TYR A 197 7.17 -15.73 -14.94
CA TYR A 197 7.61 -14.36 -14.65
C TYR A 197 7.22 -13.40 -15.78
N ARG A 198 6.74 -12.22 -15.37
CA ARG A 198 6.47 -11.07 -16.24
C ARG A 198 7.05 -9.83 -15.55
N LYS A 199 7.89 -9.08 -16.27
CA LYS A 199 8.41 -7.80 -15.76
C LYS A 199 7.21 -6.88 -15.54
N ARG A 200 7.05 -6.36 -14.32
CA ARG A 200 6.01 -5.37 -14.05
C ARG A 200 6.34 -4.09 -14.85
N PRO A 201 5.32 -3.38 -15.37
CA PRO A 201 5.53 -2.05 -15.93
C PRO A 201 6.23 -1.17 -14.91
N GLU A 202 7.11 -0.29 -15.39
CA GLU A 202 7.77 0.69 -14.53
C GLU A 202 6.71 1.61 -13.91
N THR A 203 6.80 1.78 -12.60
CA THR A 203 5.92 2.64 -11.82
C THR A 203 6.19 4.10 -12.16
N GLN A 204 5.13 4.90 -12.35
CA GLN A 204 5.26 6.31 -12.71
C GLN A 204 4.48 7.17 -11.72
N SER A 205 5.11 8.23 -11.21
CA SER A 205 4.45 9.24 -10.39
C SER A 205 3.55 10.11 -11.28
N VAL A 206 2.27 10.16 -10.98
CA VAL A 206 1.27 10.91 -11.75
C VAL A 206 0.33 11.68 -10.82
N THR A 207 -0.10 12.86 -11.26
CA THR A 207 -1.13 13.64 -10.58
C THR A 207 -2.49 13.30 -11.17
N CYS A 208 -3.45 12.91 -10.34
CA CYS A 208 -4.82 12.66 -10.80
C CYS A 208 -5.46 13.96 -11.30
N PRO A 209 -6.02 14.00 -12.53
CA PRO A 209 -6.66 15.21 -13.06
C PRO A 209 -7.94 15.57 -12.29
N ASP A 210 -8.64 14.57 -11.76
CA ASP A 210 -9.93 14.77 -11.09
C ASP A 210 -9.76 15.21 -9.63
N CYS A 211 -8.83 14.57 -8.90
CA CYS A 211 -8.68 14.78 -7.47
C CYS A 211 -7.41 15.56 -7.08
N GLY A 212 -6.50 15.82 -8.01
CA GLY A 212 -5.25 16.57 -7.78
C GLY A 212 -4.20 15.83 -6.93
N MET A 213 -4.47 14.60 -6.49
CA MET A 213 -3.55 13.81 -5.67
C MET A 213 -2.41 13.26 -6.53
N LEU A 214 -1.17 13.46 -6.08
CA LEU A 214 0.02 12.78 -6.61
C LEU A 214 0.05 11.34 -6.06
N TYR A 215 0.19 10.35 -6.94
CA TYR A 215 0.30 8.94 -6.58
C TYR A 215 1.16 8.16 -7.58
N VAL A 216 1.66 6.99 -7.18
CA VAL A 216 2.45 6.13 -8.06
C VAL A 216 1.54 5.12 -8.78
N LYS A 217 1.37 5.30 -10.09
CA LYS A 217 0.59 4.38 -10.94
C LYS A 217 1.33 3.05 -11.12
N GLY A 218 0.60 1.94 -10.97
CA GLY A 218 1.17 0.58 -11.01
C GLY A 218 1.61 0.06 -9.63
N LEU A 219 1.66 0.92 -8.61
CA LEU A 219 1.88 0.51 -7.23
C LEU A 219 0.53 0.33 -6.54
N ARG A 220 0.18 -0.93 -6.23
CA ARG A 220 -1.15 -1.30 -5.71
C ARG A 220 -1.54 -0.54 -4.44
N THR A 221 -0.58 -0.31 -3.54
CA THR A 221 -0.81 0.40 -2.26
C THR A 221 -1.18 1.86 -2.52
N ASP A 222 -0.42 2.56 -3.36
CA ASP A 222 -0.68 3.95 -3.73
C ASP A 222 -2.01 4.10 -4.48
N GLU A 223 -2.30 3.18 -5.41
CA GLU A 223 -3.59 3.17 -6.09
C GLU A 223 -4.76 2.95 -5.13
N GLN A 224 -4.59 2.14 -4.09
CA GLN A 224 -5.63 1.92 -3.09
C GLN A 224 -5.87 3.17 -2.24
N VAL A 225 -4.80 3.87 -1.83
CA VAL A 225 -4.89 5.15 -1.14
C VAL A 225 -5.57 6.19 -2.03
N HIS A 226 -5.16 6.30 -3.30
CA HIS A 226 -5.77 7.19 -4.28
C HIS A 226 -7.28 6.91 -4.47
N ARG A 227 -7.69 5.65 -4.66
CA ARG A 227 -9.11 5.28 -4.78
C ARG A 227 -9.93 5.62 -3.53
N SER A 228 -9.35 5.44 -2.35
CA SER A 228 -9.99 5.80 -1.07
C SER A 228 -10.18 7.31 -0.97
N PHE A 229 -9.15 8.08 -1.33
CA PHE A 229 -9.21 9.53 -1.38
C PHE A 229 -10.26 10.02 -2.38
N HIS A 230 -10.26 9.49 -3.60
CA HIS A 230 -11.21 9.81 -4.65
C HIS A 230 -12.65 9.56 -4.18
N ARG A 231 -12.92 8.39 -3.60
CA ARG A 231 -14.24 8.06 -3.06
C ARG A 231 -14.72 9.06 -2.00
N LYS A 232 -13.85 9.45 -1.08
CA LYS A 232 -14.17 10.39 0.00
C LYS A 232 -14.44 11.80 -0.54
N ARG A 233 -13.61 12.28 -1.46
CA ARG A 233 -13.75 13.63 -2.04
C ARG A 233 -15.00 13.73 -2.92
N PHE A 234 -15.23 12.76 -3.80
CA PHE A 234 -16.37 12.78 -4.71
C PHE A 234 -17.71 12.63 -3.98
N ALA A 235 -17.76 12.00 -2.80
CA ALA A 235 -18.97 11.99 -1.97
C ALA A 235 -19.39 13.40 -1.47
N ILE A 236 -18.51 14.40 -1.58
CA ILE A 236 -18.81 15.79 -1.22
C ILE A 236 -19.12 16.64 -2.47
N ILE A 237 -18.41 16.41 -3.57
CA ILE A 237 -18.58 17.15 -4.85
C ILE A 237 -19.86 16.70 -5.59
N ASP A 238 -20.15 15.40 -5.57
CA ASP A 238 -21.37 14.79 -6.11
C ASP A 238 -22.07 14.01 -4.97
N PRO A 239 -22.69 14.76 -4.04
CA PRO A 239 -23.27 14.17 -2.85
C PRO A 239 -24.50 13.34 -3.20
N LYS A 240 -24.70 12.22 -2.51
CA LYS A 240 -25.96 11.46 -2.55
C LYS A 240 -26.98 12.04 -1.57
N PRO A 241 -28.29 11.73 -1.73
CA PRO A 241 -29.32 12.12 -0.78
C PRO A 241 -28.95 11.71 0.66
N ASN A 242 -29.14 12.63 1.60
CA ASN A 242 -28.83 12.39 3.01
C ASN A 242 -30.13 12.26 3.80
N ARG A 243 -30.55 11.00 4.03
CA ARG A 243 -31.78 10.67 4.76
C ARG A 243 -31.84 11.32 6.15
N GLN A 244 -30.71 11.37 6.87
CA GLN A 244 -30.67 11.98 8.20
C GLN A 244 -30.94 13.48 8.15
N PHE A 245 -30.48 14.17 7.10
CA PHE A 245 -30.76 15.59 6.91
C PHE A 245 -32.19 15.83 6.41
N ALA A 246 -32.69 15.01 5.47
CA ALA A 246 -34.08 15.04 5.02
C ALA A 246 -35.06 14.89 6.19
N ASP A 247 -34.84 13.88 7.04
CA ASP A 247 -35.66 13.63 8.24
C ASP A 247 -35.61 14.83 9.20
N ALA A 248 -34.45 15.48 9.37
CA ALA A 248 -34.31 16.66 10.21
C ALA A 248 -35.08 17.87 9.64
N LEU A 249 -34.96 18.13 8.33
CA LEU A 249 -35.67 19.21 7.63
C LEU A 249 -37.19 19.06 7.69
N SER A 250 -37.69 17.81 7.66
CA SER A 250 -39.13 17.54 7.74
C SER A 250 -39.76 17.89 9.10
N ARG A 251 -38.94 17.94 10.16
CA ARG A 251 -39.39 18.15 11.56
C ARG A 251 -39.16 19.56 12.04
N ASP A 252 -38.09 20.19 11.54
CA ASP A 252 -37.62 21.48 12.00
C ASP A 252 -37.10 22.30 10.82
N LEU A 253 -37.73 23.45 10.59
CA LEU A 253 -37.30 24.37 9.54
C LEU A 253 -35.89 24.92 9.82
N ASP A 254 -35.48 25.03 11.09
CA ASP A 254 -34.16 25.48 11.52
C ASP A 254 -33.09 24.37 11.50
N ALA A 255 -33.45 23.15 11.07
CA ALA A 255 -32.52 22.04 10.89
C ALA A 255 -31.29 22.33 9.99
N PRO A 256 -31.28 23.27 9.03
CA PRO A 256 -30.06 23.66 8.30
C PRO A 256 -28.97 24.34 9.15
N TRP A 257 -29.34 25.01 10.23
CA TRP A 257 -28.40 25.80 11.05
C TRP A 257 -27.47 24.88 11.84
N VAL A 258 -26.21 25.26 11.96
CA VAL A 258 -25.17 24.49 12.64
C VAL A 258 -24.39 25.39 13.59
N ASP A 259 -24.35 25.04 14.86
CA ASP A 259 -23.60 25.74 15.91
C ASP A 259 -22.81 24.72 16.76
N ALA A 260 -22.17 25.20 17.83
CA ALA A 260 -21.42 24.36 18.76
C ALA A 260 -22.26 23.24 19.41
N SER A 261 -23.55 23.49 19.64
CA SER A 261 -24.50 22.52 20.23
C SER A 261 -24.96 21.44 19.25
N SER A 262 -24.78 21.69 17.95
CA SER A 262 -25.27 20.81 16.91
C SER A 262 -24.60 19.43 16.92
N PRO A 263 -25.34 18.36 16.52
CA PRO A 263 -24.80 17.02 16.40
C PRO A 263 -23.52 16.96 15.57
N LYS A 264 -22.58 16.09 15.98
CA LYS A 264 -21.26 15.95 15.34
C LYS A 264 -21.34 15.76 13.82
N TRP A 265 -22.36 15.06 13.32
CA TRP A 265 -22.52 14.81 11.89
C TRP A 265 -22.83 16.10 11.10
N LYS A 266 -23.58 17.07 11.66
CA LYS A 266 -23.86 18.37 11.00
C LYS A 266 -22.61 19.24 10.96
N ARG A 267 -21.89 19.34 12.07
CA ARG A 267 -20.59 20.03 12.13
C ARG A 267 -19.58 19.42 11.17
N LYS A 268 -19.55 18.09 11.06
CA LYS A 268 -18.74 17.39 10.05
C LYS A 268 -19.18 17.71 8.62
N ALA A 269 -20.48 17.79 8.35
CA ALA A 269 -20.98 18.14 7.01
C ALA A 269 -20.51 19.54 6.59
N VAL A 270 -20.57 20.53 7.49
CA VAL A 270 -20.02 21.89 7.24
C VAL A 270 -18.51 21.84 7.02
N TYR A 271 -17.77 21.12 7.88
CA TYR A 271 -16.32 20.94 7.76
C TYR A 271 -15.92 20.35 6.40
N ASP A 272 -16.59 19.30 5.94
CA ASP A 272 -16.27 18.64 4.69
C ASP A 272 -16.41 19.60 3.48
N ARG A 273 -17.37 20.54 3.54
CA ARG A 273 -17.55 21.58 2.50
C ARG A 273 -16.56 22.72 2.65
N ALA A 274 -16.20 23.11 3.87
CA ALA A 274 -15.10 24.05 4.12
C ALA A 274 -13.77 23.52 3.56
N LEU A 275 -13.56 22.19 3.62
CA LEU A 275 -12.38 21.57 3.06
C LEU A 275 -12.36 21.63 1.51
N GLU A 276 -13.50 21.47 0.85
CA GLU A 276 -13.59 21.71 -0.60
C GLU A 276 -13.44 23.20 -0.96
N PHE A 277 -13.99 24.12 -0.16
CA PHE A 277 -13.75 25.56 -0.32
C PHE A 277 -12.27 25.90 -0.25
N LYS A 278 -11.55 25.40 0.77
CA LYS A 278 -10.10 25.52 0.90
C LYS A 278 -9.38 25.01 -0.35
N ARG A 279 -9.75 23.82 -0.85
CA ARG A 279 -9.12 23.19 -2.01
C ARG A 279 -9.35 23.99 -3.30
N GLU A 280 -10.57 24.46 -3.51
CA GLU A 280 -10.95 25.19 -4.72
C GLU A 280 -10.31 26.58 -4.78
N LEU A 281 -10.22 27.28 -3.64
CA LEU A 281 -9.64 28.63 -3.56
C LEU A 281 -8.19 28.65 -3.09
N SER A 282 -7.58 27.48 -2.89
CA SER A 282 -6.17 27.31 -2.48
C SER A 282 -5.80 28.02 -1.17
N TYR A 283 -6.68 28.02 -0.18
CA TYR A 283 -6.33 28.51 1.16
C TYR A 283 -5.39 27.56 1.89
N ASP A 284 -4.57 28.10 2.78
CA ASP A 284 -3.65 27.32 3.61
C ASP A 284 -4.32 26.67 4.82
N PHE A 285 -5.45 27.21 5.29
CA PHE A 285 -6.22 26.70 6.43
C PHE A 285 -7.68 26.37 6.06
N VAL A 286 -8.35 25.56 6.89
CA VAL A 286 -9.78 25.23 6.75
C VAL A 286 -10.60 26.26 7.55
N GLN A 287 -11.64 26.82 6.94
CA GLN A 287 -12.43 27.93 7.49
C GLN A 287 -13.48 27.48 8.54
N TRP A 288 -13.46 26.20 8.93
CA TRP A 288 -14.37 25.62 9.90
C TRP A 288 -13.68 24.47 10.64
N GLN A 289 -13.97 24.30 11.93
CA GLN A 289 -13.50 23.17 12.73
C GLN A 289 -14.67 22.37 13.29
N THR A 290 -14.44 21.07 13.51
CA THR A 290 -15.47 20.21 14.11
C THR A 290 -15.53 20.30 15.62
N ASP A 291 -14.47 20.77 16.26
CA ASP A 291 -14.39 20.96 17.72
C ASP A 291 -15.32 22.11 18.14
N PRO A 292 -16.28 21.91 19.06
CA PRO A 292 -17.23 22.95 19.44
C PRO A 292 -16.57 24.11 20.21
N ASP A 293 -15.41 23.88 20.83
CA ASP A 293 -14.75 24.87 21.69
C ASP A 293 -13.82 25.81 20.89
N HIS A 294 -13.53 25.48 19.63
CA HIS A 294 -12.60 26.27 18.81
C HIS A 294 -13.18 27.62 18.36
N ASP A 295 -14.48 27.66 18.05
CA ASP A 295 -15.17 28.84 17.51
C ASP A 295 -16.66 28.76 17.88
N SER A 296 -16.94 28.92 19.17
CA SER A 296 -18.26 28.62 19.76
C SER A 296 -19.37 29.55 19.29
N GLU A 297 -19.02 30.75 18.82
CA GLU A 297 -19.97 31.75 18.31
C GLU A 297 -20.21 31.65 16.79
N ALA A 298 -19.44 30.84 16.07
CA ALA A 298 -19.65 30.65 14.64
C ALA A 298 -20.93 29.87 14.35
N VAL A 299 -21.68 30.36 13.36
CA VAL A 299 -22.93 29.76 12.92
C VAL A 299 -22.82 29.31 11.47
N GLY A 300 -22.78 28.01 11.26
CA GLY A 300 -22.85 27.37 9.96
C GLY A 300 -24.28 27.23 9.43
N PHE A 301 -24.40 27.05 8.13
CA PHE A 301 -25.66 26.71 7.46
C PHE A 301 -25.40 25.67 6.37
N LEU A 302 -26.24 24.64 6.29
CA LEU A 302 -26.19 23.60 5.26
C LEU A 302 -27.24 23.85 4.18
N PHE A 303 -26.83 23.83 2.91
CA PHE A 303 -27.75 23.92 1.78
C PHE A 303 -28.17 22.51 1.33
N SER A 304 -29.48 22.27 1.22
CA SER A 304 -30.04 21.15 0.48
C SER A 304 -30.62 21.58 -0.86
N ASP A 305 -30.65 20.66 -1.80
CA ASP A 305 -31.47 20.77 -3.01
C ASP A 305 -32.75 19.93 -2.89
N ASP A 306 -33.55 19.94 -3.96
CA ASP A 306 -34.86 19.29 -4.00
C ASP A 306 -34.77 17.74 -3.99
N GLU A 307 -33.55 17.17 -4.07
CA GLU A 307 -33.26 15.73 -3.97
C GLU A 307 -32.70 15.34 -2.59
N ASP A 308 -32.83 16.20 -1.59
CA ASP A 308 -32.32 16.00 -0.23
C ASP A 308 -30.80 15.79 -0.14
N ARG A 309 -30.04 16.28 -1.13
CA ARG A 309 -28.58 16.22 -1.13
C ARG A 309 -28.04 17.41 -0.37
N ILE A 310 -27.03 17.23 0.49
CA ILE A 310 -26.31 18.37 1.09
C ILE A 310 -25.32 18.92 0.07
N VAL A 311 -25.75 19.96 -0.65
CA VAL A 311 -25.02 20.49 -1.81
C VAL A 311 -24.16 21.72 -1.50
N GLY A 312 -24.17 22.22 -0.26
CA GLY A 312 -23.32 23.35 0.09
C GLY A 312 -23.30 23.65 1.58
N ALA A 313 -22.44 24.58 1.96
CA ALA A 313 -22.41 25.15 3.30
C ALA A 313 -21.89 26.59 3.28
N CYS A 314 -22.23 27.35 4.30
CA CYS A 314 -21.59 28.63 4.61
C CYS A 314 -21.42 28.81 6.12
N ALA A 315 -20.64 29.81 6.53
CA ALA A 315 -20.49 30.18 7.93
C ALA A 315 -20.59 31.69 8.13
N PHE A 316 -21.25 32.06 9.23
CA PHE A 316 -21.32 33.41 9.76
C PHE A 316 -20.50 33.49 11.05
N ARG A 317 -19.83 34.63 11.25
CA ARG A 317 -19.03 34.90 12.44
C ARG A 317 -19.33 36.28 13.01
N PRO A 318 -19.32 36.44 14.34
CA PRO A 318 -19.34 37.77 14.93
C PRO A 318 -18.05 38.52 14.53
N GLN A 319 -18.17 39.83 14.38
CA GLN A 319 -17.03 40.70 14.15
C GLN A 319 -16.60 41.38 15.45
N PRO A 320 -15.29 41.45 15.75
CA PRO A 320 -14.80 42.26 16.86
C PRO A 320 -15.23 43.72 16.71
N ALA A 321 -15.49 44.40 17.82
CA ALA A 321 -15.84 45.81 17.80
C ALA A 321 -14.77 46.62 17.05
N GLY A 322 -15.19 47.40 16.05
CA GLY A 322 -14.30 48.20 15.20
C GLY A 322 -13.75 47.49 13.95
N ARG A 323 -14.06 46.19 13.73
CA ARG A 323 -13.80 45.48 12.47
C ARG A 323 -15.12 45.34 11.70
N GLY A 324 -15.22 46.00 10.55
CA GLY A 324 -16.44 46.01 9.72
C GLY A 324 -17.50 47.00 10.21
N ASP A 325 -18.55 47.16 9.42
CA ASP A 325 -19.67 48.08 9.71
C ASP A 325 -20.81 47.36 10.47
N ASN A 326 -20.77 46.03 10.48
CA ASN A 326 -21.87 45.19 10.95
C ASN A 326 -21.41 44.13 11.97
N PRO A 327 -22.25 43.74 12.93
CA PRO A 327 -21.87 42.82 14.00
C PRO A 327 -21.56 41.40 13.52
N TRP A 328 -22.05 41.02 12.34
CA TRP A 328 -21.84 39.71 11.74
C TRP A 328 -21.22 39.83 10.36
N ARG A 329 -20.45 38.82 9.97
CA ARG A 329 -19.99 38.63 8.60
C ARG A 329 -20.30 37.23 8.08
N LEU A 330 -20.63 37.13 6.80
CA LEU A 330 -20.57 35.90 6.02
C LEU A 330 -19.10 35.64 5.66
N ASP A 331 -18.49 34.69 6.35
CA ASP A 331 -17.04 34.47 6.30
C ASP A 331 -16.63 33.60 5.10
N TRP A 332 -17.44 32.59 4.77
CA TRP A 332 -17.24 31.79 3.56
C TRP A 332 -18.54 31.12 3.13
N ILE A 333 -18.60 30.76 1.86
CA ILE A 333 -19.69 29.96 1.28
C ILE A 333 -19.15 29.09 0.15
N TRP A 334 -19.61 27.85 0.14
CA TRP A 334 -19.28 26.89 -0.91
C TRP A 334 -20.52 26.09 -1.31
N MET A 335 -20.65 25.84 -2.61
CA MET A 335 -21.67 24.98 -3.19
C MET A 335 -21.00 24.03 -4.19
N CYS A 336 -21.52 22.80 -4.27
CA CYS A 336 -21.14 21.81 -5.27
C CYS A 336 -21.28 22.43 -6.67
N PRO A 337 -20.37 22.11 -7.62
CA PRO A 337 -20.38 22.72 -8.94
C PRO A 337 -21.72 22.63 -9.68
N ASP A 338 -22.40 21.48 -9.60
CA ASP A 338 -23.71 21.21 -10.22
C ASP A 338 -24.88 21.96 -9.55
N ALA A 339 -24.73 22.33 -8.28
CA ALA A 339 -25.73 23.03 -7.50
C ALA A 339 -25.66 24.56 -7.64
N ARG A 340 -24.58 25.09 -8.21
CA ARG A 340 -24.40 26.53 -8.43
C ARG A 340 -25.43 27.05 -9.43
N ARG A 341 -25.79 28.33 -9.30
CA ARG A 341 -26.74 29.04 -10.18
C ARG A 341 -28.16 28.45 -10.22
N ARG A 342 -28.49 27.48 -9.35
CA ARG A 342 -29.86 26.96 -9.15
C ARG A 342 -30.72 27.79 -8.18
N GLY A 343 -30.21 28.94 -7.74
CA GLY A 343 -30.93 29.88 -6.87
C GLY A 343 -30.98 29.51 -5.38
N LEU A 344 -30.28 28.46 -4.94
CA LEU A 344 -30.30 27.98 -3.55
C LEU A 344 -29.94 29.05 -2.51
N LEU A 345 -28.87 29.81 -2.74
CA LEU A 345 -28.52 30.95 -1.89
C LEU A 345 -29.63 32.01 -1.87
N GLY A 346 -30.22 32.28 -3.03
CA GLY A 346 -31.30 33.26 -3.16
C GLY A 346 -32.56 32.87 -2.38
N ARG A 347 -32.87 31.58 -2.24
CA ARG A 347 -34.01 31.07 -1.46
C ARG A 347 -33.80 31.29 0.05
N GLN A 348 -32.56 31.32 0.53
CA GLN A 348 -32.24 31.42 1.96
C GLN A 348 -31.80 32.82 2.40
N TRP A 349 -31.53 33.72 1.44
CA TRP A 349 -30.96 35.04 1.71
C TRP A 349 -31.78 35.87 2.71
N ASP A 350 -33.10 35.94 2.52
CA ASP A 350 -33.97 36.73 3.40
C ASP A 350 -34.00 36.14 4.82
N ARG A 351 -33.81 34.83 4.95
CA ARG A 351 -33.70 34.14 6.22
C ARG A 351 -32.39 34.47 6.94
N PHE A 352 -31.30 34.64 6.19
CA PHE A 352 -30.03 35.12 6.73
C PHE A 352 -30.15 36.56 7.24
N ARG A 353 -30.85 37.41 6.48
CA ARG A 353 -31.15 38.80 6.86
C ARG A 353 -32.03 38.90 8.09
N GLN A 354 -33.01 38.02 8.24
CA GLN A 354 -33.85 37.95 9.44
C GLN A 354 -33.04 37.55 10.68
N ARG A 355 -32.11 36.61 10.54
CA ARG A 355 -31.31 36.10 11.67
C ARG A 355 -30.18 37.04 12.09
N PHE A 356 -29.45 37.60 11.13
CA PHE A 356 -28.22 38.37 11.41
C PHE A 356 -28.36 39.88 11.14
N GLY A 357 -29.51 40.32 10.62
CA GLY A 357 -29.70 41.71 10.23
C GLY A 357 -28.86 42.08 9.00
N VAL A 358 -28.20 43.22 9.06
CA VAL A 358 -27.17 43.60 8.10
C VAL A 358 -25.86 42.93 8.50
N PHE A 359 -25.22 42.25 7.55
CA PHE A 359 -23.95 41.55 7.75
C PHE A 359 -23.00 41.85 6.59
N ASP A 360 -21.71 41.88 6.90
CA ASP A 360 -20.64 42.08 5.91
C ASP A 360 -20.32 40.74 5.20
N ILE A 361 -19.62 40.80 4.06
CA ILE A 361 -19.18 39.62 3.32
C ILE A 361 -17.66 39.68 3.22
N GLU A 362 -17.00 38.69 3.83
CA GLU A 362 -15.54 38.63 3.88
C GLU A 362 -14.97 38.34 2.48
N PRO A 363 -13.97 39.12 2.02
CA PRO A 363 -13.20 38.80 0.82
C PRO A 363 -12.30 37.58 1.01
N PRO A 364 -11.79 37.00 -0.10
CA PRO A 364 -12.09 37.26 -1.50
C PRO A 364 -13.50 36.83 -1.95
N ILE A 365 -14.10 37.65 -2.82
CA ILE A 365 -15.45 37.42 -3.34
C ILE A 365 -15.40 36.97 -4.79
N SER A 366 -15.92 35.77 -5.06
CA SER A 366 -16.05 35.25 -6.43
C SER A 366 -16.93 36.12 -7.32
N GLU A 367 -16.68 36.12 -8.63
CA GLU A 367 -17.51 36.84 -9.62
C GLU A 367 -19.00 36.47 -9.51
N ALA A 368 -19.30 35.20 -9.22
CA ALA A 368 -20.65 34.71 -9.04
C ALA A 368 -21.34 35.37 -7.83
N MET A 369 -20.62 35.52 -6.71
CA MET A 369 -21.14 36.22 -5.53
C MET A 369 -21.30 37.72 -5.80
N GLN A 370 -20.33 38.36 -6.46
CA GLN A 370 -20.45 39.78 -6.84
C GLN A 370 -21.67 40.03 -7.74
N ALA A 371 -21.92 39.15 -8.72
CA ALA A 371 -23.09 39.22 -9.59
C ALA A 371 -24.40 39.02 -8.80
N PHE A 372 -24.42 38.07 -7.86
CA PHE A 372 -25.56 37.84 -6.98
C PHE A 372 -25.91 39.08 -6.14
N LEU A 373 -24.90 39.69 -5.49
CA LEU A 373 -25.08 40.86 -4.64
C LEU A 373 -25.55 42.08 -5.42
N ARG A 374 -24.98 42.33 -6.60
CA ARG A 374 -25.43 43.41 -7.50
C ARG A 374 -26.89 43.24 -7.89
N LYS A 375 -27.30 42.03 -8.28
CA LYS A 375 -28.69 41.73 -8.65
C LYS A 375 -29.69 41.97 -7.51
N ARG A 376 -29.25 41.80 -6.26
CA ARG A 376 -30.06 42.02 -5.05
C ARG A 376 -30.00 43.45 -4.50
N GLY A 377 -29.19 44.33 -5.10
CA GLY A 377 -28.95 45.67 -4.55
C GLY A 377 -28.13 45.67 -3.25
N CYS A 378 -27.36 44.62 -2.99
CA CYS A 378 -26.58 44.42 -1.76
C CYS A 378 -25.06 44.55 -1.97
N ALA A 379 -24.62 45.28 -3.01
CA ALA A 379 -23.20 45.43 -3.31
C ALA A 379 -22.40 46.12 -2.18
N GLY A 380 -23.03 46.97 -1.38
CA GLY A 380 -22.40 47.67 -0.24
C GLY A 380 -22.10 46.80 0.99
N LEU A 381 -22.44 45.50 0.95
CA LEU A 381 -22.09 44.54 2.00
C LEU A 381 -20.66 43.97 1.85
N ILE A 382 -20.01 44.24 0.71
CA ILE A 382 -18.62 43.86 0.45
C ILE A 382 -17.71 44.81 1.26
N ARG A 383 -16.79 44.27 2.06
CA ARG A 383 -15.86 45.07 2.86
C ARG A 383 -14.42 44.67 2.70
#